data_AF-A0A7X9FN74-F1
#
_entry.id   AF-A0A7X9FN74-F1
#
_cell.length_a   1.000
_cell.length_b   1.000
_cell.length_c   1.000
_cell.angle_alpha   90.00
_cell.angle_beta   90.00
_cell.angle_gamma   90.00
#
_symmetry.space_group_name_H-M   'P 1'
#
loop_
_entity.id
_entity.type
_entity.pdbx_description
1 polymer ?
#
loop_
_entity_poly.entity_id
_entity_poly.type
_entity_poly.pdbx_seq_one_letter_code
_entity_poly.pdbx_strand_id
1 'polypeptide(L)'
;MTEKRLLRLRGACGWLAALCCLCAALGLADSFLNSFRTGPNAFSILPGNTEHLSGPLPPNAADASSLDVRIDHPDVSLTMTTQSQGFWFGNRLWQAEVKVAPDAKPGAATIVLRDPKADAAAPVQAFVIRVFPDQASLDAASNSYIRRVFGITPLAASASCLAVAILAGICVYLSSRALESVWRKQGKAVVYMTKKTPEGLLISFGLGTEHG
;
A
#
# COMPACT_ATOMS: atom_id res chain seq x y z
N MET A 1 12.07 -34.13 16.34
CA MET A 1 13.01 -33.19 15.70
C MET A 1 14.08 -32.79 16.72
N THR A 2 15.37 -32.78 16.36
CA THR A 2 16.48 -32.52 17.31
C THR A 2 16.56 -31.03 17.67
N GLU A 3 16.98 -30.70 18.89
CA GLU A 3 17.21 -29.32 19.39
C GLU A 3 17.98 -28.45 18.39
N LYS A 4 19.12 -28.95 17.89
CA LYS A 4 19.95 -28.24 16.89
C LYS A 4 19.19 -27.89 15.61
N ARG A 5 18.28 -28.76 15.15
CA ARG A 5 17.48 -28.52 13.93
C ARG A 5 16.41 -27.46 14.19
N LEU A 6 15.75 -27.50 15.34
CA LEU A 6 14.75 -26.50 15.74
C LEU A 6 15.36 -25.11 15.91
N LEU A 7 16.55 -25.02 16.53
CA LEU A 7 17.30 -23.75 16.65
C LEU A 7 17.68 -23.17 15.29
N ARG A 8 18.19 -24.00 14.37
CA ARG A 8 18.51 -23.56 13.00
C ARG A 8 17.28 -23.11 12.24
N LEU A 9 16.18 -23.86 12.31
CA LEU A 9 14.91 -23.50 11.66
C LEU A 9 14.39 -22.17 12.20
N ARG A 10 14.34 -22.00 13.53
CA ARG A 10 13.94 -20.75 14.17
C ARG A 10 14.78 -19.57 13.70
N GLY A 11 16.10 -19.74 13.66
CA GLY A 11 17.03 -18.71 13.20
C GLY A 11 16.82 -18.34 11.72
N ALA A 12 16.70 -19.34 10.85
CA ALA A 12 16.48 -19.13 9.43
C ALA A 12 15.13 -18.44 9.15
N CYS A 13 14.05 -18.89 9.79
CA CYS A 13 12.74 -18.25 9.67
C CYS A 13 12.73 -16.83 10.26
N GLY A 14 13.47 -16.58 11.35
CA GLY A 14 13.62 -15.24 11.91
C GLY A 14 14.32 -14.29 10.95
N TRP A 15 15.42 -14.72 10.33
CA TRP A 15 16.12 -13.93 9.30
C TRP A 15 15.28 -13.71 8.05
N LEU A 16 14.56 -14.74 7.59
CA LEU A 16 13.63 -14.62 6.47
C LEU A 16 12.53 -13.60 6.79
N ALA A 17 11.91 -13.67 7.96
CA ALA A 17 10.89 -12.71 8.39
C ALA A 17 11.45 -11.28 8.42
N ALA A 18 12.64 -11.08 8.99
CA ALA A 18 13.30 -9.78 9.04
C ALA A 18 13.57 -9.21 7.63
N LEU A 19 14.09 -10.03 6.72
CA LEU A 19 14.34 -9.64 5.34
C LEU A 19 13.04 -9.27 4.62
N CYS A 20 11.99 -10.09 4.77
CA CYS A 20 10.69 -9.80 4.19
C CYS A 20 10.07 -8.50 4.75
N CYS A 21 10.19 -8.24 6.06
CA CYS A 21 9.75 -6.98 6.66
C CYS A 21 10.52 -5.78 6.09
N LEU A 22 11.83 -5.91 5.89
CA LEU A 22 12.65 -4.87 5.27
C LEU A 22 12.19 -4.60 3.83
N CYS A 23 12.00 -5.65 3.02
CA CYS A 23 11.49 -5.51 1.65
C CYS A 23 10.10 -4.88 1.61
N ALA A 24 9.21 -5.23 2.55
CA ALA A 24 7.89 -4.62 2.65
C ALA A 24 7.98 -3.12 2.98
N ALA A 25 8.84 -2.73 3.92
CA ALA A 25 9.06 -1.32 4.25
C ALA A 25 9.62 -0.53 3.05
N LEU A 26 10.56 -1.11 2.30
CA LEU A 26 11.09 -0.51 1.08
C LEU A 26 10.02 -0.35 0.00
N GLY A 27 9.14 -1.34 -0.17
CA GLY A 27 8.05 -1.24 -1.14
C GLY A 27 7.00 -0.18 -0.76
N LEU A 28 6.71 -0.01 0.52
CA LEU A 28 5.85 1.07 1.01
C LEU A 28 6.51 2.44 0.77
N ALA A 29 7.81 2.57 1.06
CA ALA A 29 8.56 3.80 0.81
C ALA A 29 8.58 4.15 -0.69
N ASP A 30 8.81 3.17 -1.56
CA ASP A 30 8.78 3.33 -3.01
C ASP A 30 7.38 3.74 -3.51
N SER A 31 6.32 3.13 -2.95
CA SER A 31 4.93 3.53 -3.25
C SER A 31 4.68 4.98 -2.86
N PHE A 32 5.13 5.39 -1.67
CA PHE A 32 4.94 6.76 -1.18
C PHE A 32 5.70 7.77 -2.05
N LEU A 33 6.94 7.48 -2.40
CA LEU A 33 7.74 8.31 -3.30
C LEU A 33 7.12 8.41 -4.69
N ASN A 34 6.57 7.31 -5.21
CA ASN A 34 5.85 7.30 -6.48
C ASN A 34 4.64 8.24 -6.45
N SER A 35 3.80 8.14 -5.42
CA SER A 35 2.64 9.02 -5.25
C SER A 35 3.04 10.49 -5.09
N PHE A 36 4.08 10.77 -4.29
CA PHE A 36 4.56 12.13 -4.05
C PHE A 36 5.11 12.79 -5.31
N ARG A 37 5.87 12.05 -6.14
CA ARG A 37 6.44 12.56 -7.40
C ARG A 37 5.44 12.68 -8.53
N THR A 38 4.42 11.84 -8.56
CA THR A 38 3.37 11.88 -9.58
C THR A 38 2.39 13.04 -9.31
N GLY A 39 2.12 13.32 -8.03
CA GLY A 39 1.17 14.33 -7.62
C GLY A 39 -0.28 13.82 -7.60
N PRO A 40 -1.19 14.52 -6.92
CA PRO A 40 -2.55 14.02 -6.65
C PRO A 40 -3.48 14.04 -7.87
N ASN A 41 -3.15 14.81 -8.91
CA ASN A 41 -4.04 15.04 -10.06
C ASN A 41 -3.52 14.41 -11.36
N ALA A 42 -2.49 13.57 -11.30
CA ALA A 42 -1.93 12.91 -12.47
C ALA A 42 -2.18 11.41 -12.41
N PHE A 43 -2.81 10.89 -13.47
CA PHE A 43 -3.19 9.49 -13.59
C PHE A 43 -2.57 8.90 -14.85
N SER A 44 -2.19 7.63 -14.79
CA SER A 44 -1.60 6.91 -15.93
C SER A 44 -2.49 5.73 -16.27
N ILE A 45 -2.95 5.67 -17.52
CA ILE A 45 -3.96 4.70 -17.96
C ILE A 45 -3.57 4.11 -19.32
N LEU A 46 -4.05 2.91 -19.59
CA LEU A 46 -3.93 2.24 -20.88
C LEU A 46 -5.24 2.41 -21.71
N PRO A 47 -5.15 2.38 -23.04
CA PRO A 47 -6.32 2.33 -23.91
C PRO A 47 -7.27 1.19 -23.52
N GLY A 48 -8.57 1.48 -23.51
CA GLY A 48 -9.62 0.52 -23.15
C GLY A 48 -9.86 0.35 -21.65
N ASN A 49 -9.00 0.88 -20.78
CA ASN A 49 -9.20 0.85 -19.34
C ASN A 49 -10.02 2.05 -18.83
N THR A 50 -10.50 1.93 -17.60
CA THR A 50 -11.19 2.98 -16.87
C THR A 50 -10.46 3.32 -15.59
N GLU A 51 -10.55 4.59 -15.18
CA GLU A 51 -9.96 5.10 -13.93
C GLU A 51 -11.00 5.92 -13.18
N HIS A 52 -11.00 5.84 -11.85
CA HIS A 52 -11.93 6.60 -11.03
C HIS A 52 -11.30 7.90 -10.53
N LEU A 53 -11.97 9.01 -10.81
CA LEU A 53 -11.62 10.33 -10.30
C LEU A 53 -12.60 10.76 -9.21
N SER A 54 -12.08 11.50 -8.25
CA SER A 54 -12.89 12.15 -7.24
C SER A 54 -12.27 13.47 -6.83
N GLY A 55 -13.11 14.41 -6.43
CA GLY A 55 -12.66 15.72 -5.98
C GLY A 55 -13.72 16.43 -5.14
N PRO A 56 -13.33 17.53 -4.48
CA PRO A 56 -14.28 18.37 -3.75
C PRO A 56 -15.30 18.99 -4.70
N LEU A 57 -16.57 18.93 -4.33
CA LEU A 57 -17.62 19.66 -5.03
C LEU A 57 -17.49 21.16 -4.71
N PRO A 58 -17.43 22.03 -5.73
CA PRO A 58 -17.42 23.48 -5.52
C PRO A 58 -18.66 23.93 -4.73
N PRO A 59 -18.55 25.01 -3.92
CA PRO A 59 -19.61 25.44 -3.03
C PRO A 59 -20.90 25.86 -3.76
N ASN A 60 -20.80 26.37 -5.00
CA ASN A 60 -21.97 26.83 -5.77
C ASN A 60 -22.55 25.75 -6.69
N ALA A 61 -21.91 24.58 -6.79
CA ALA A 61 -22.41 23.47 -7.59
C ALA A 61 -23.54 22.75 -6.84
N ALA A 62 -24.71 22.69 -7.47
CA ALA A 62 -25.88 22.04 -6.89
C ALA A 62 -25.68 20.52 -6.84
N ASP A 63 -25.01 19.93 -7.84
CA ASP A 63 -24.73 18.50 -7.95
C ASP A 63 -23.46 18.24 -8.79
N ALA A 64 -22.90 17.03 -8.74
CA ALA A 64 -21.75 16.61 -9.55
C ALA A 64 -21.99 16.74 -11.07
N SER A 65 -23.23 16.53 -11.53
CA SER A 65 -23.63 16.69 -12.94
C SER A 65 -23.69 18.15 -13.40
N SER A 66 -23.68 19.11 -12.47
CA SER A 66 -23.72 20.53 -12.79
C SER A 66 -22.34 21.13 -13.13
N LEU A 67 -21.26 20.35 -13.02
CA LEU A 67 -19.91 20.81 -13.32
C LEU A 67 -19.69 21.00 -14.83
N ASP A 68 -19.05 22.11 -15.22
CA ASP A 68 -18.57 22.29 -16.59
C ASP A 68 -17.29 21.47 -16.77
N VAL A 69 -17.36 20.43 -17.59
CA VAL A 69 -16.26 19.50 -17.88
C VAL A 69 -15.69 19.83 -19.24
N ARG A 70 -14.39 20.15 -19.28
CA ARG A 70 -13.65 20.33 -20.53
C ARG A 70 -12.55 19.30 -20.62
N ILE A 71 -12.51 18.61 -21.75
CA ILE A 71 -11.51 17.60 -22.08
C ILE A 71 -10.84 18.04 -23.39
N ASP A 72 -9.52 18.05 -23.41
CA ASP A 72 -8.72 18.45 -24.56
C ASP A 72 -8.41 17.29 -25.53
N HIS A 73 -8.88 16.07 -25.22
CA HIS A 73 -8.59 14.85 -25.96
C HIS A 73 -9.89 14.13 -26.37
N PRO A 74 -10.10 13.82 -27.66
CA PRO A 74 -11.36 13.24 -28.16
C PRO A 74 -11.61 11.80 -27.69
N ASP A 75 -10.54 11.03 -27.50
CA ASP A 75 -10.63 9.59 -27.14
C ASP A 75 -10.76 9.36 -25.62
N VAL A 76 -10.84 10.43 -24.83
CA VAL A 76 -11.01 10.39 -23.37
C VAL A 76 -12.39 10.93 -23.03
N SER A 77 -13.17 10.13 -22.33
CA SER A 77 -14.50 10.52 -21.87
C SER A 77 -14.54 10.51 -20.34
N LEU A 78 -15.30 11.44 -19.75
CA LEU A 78 -15.56 11.49 -18.32
C LEU A 78 -17.06 11.37 -18.10
N THR A 79 -17.47 10.39 -17.30
CA THR A 79 -18.86 10.18 -16.89
C THR A 79 -18.99 10.40 -15.39
N MET A 80 -19.84 11.34 -14.98
CA MET A 80 -20.15 11.54 -13.56
C MET A 80 -20.96 10.37 -13.04
N THR A 81 -20.43 9.67 -12.02
CA THR A 81 -21.07 8.47 -11.47
C THR A 81 -22.00 8.83 -10.32
N THR A 82 -21.51 9.58 -9.33
CA THR A 82 -22.26 9.88 -8.12
C THR A 82 -21.67 11.08 -7.36
N GLN A 83 -22.38 11.50 -6.32
CA GLN A 83 -21.88 12.41 -5.28
C GLN A 83 -21.81 11.67 -3.95
N SER A 84 -20.71 11.83 -3.22
CA SER A 84 -20.52 11.24 -1.90
C SER A 84 -20.17 12.31 -0.88
N GLN A 85 -20.41 12.02 0.41
CA GLN A 85 -19.93 12.88 1.50
C GLN A 85 -18.60 12.34 2.00
N GLY A 86 -17.63 13.24 2.15
CA GLY A 86 -16.32 12.92 2.71
C GLY A 86 -16.45 12.44 4.15
N PHE A 87 -15.87 11.27 4.42
CA PHE A 87 -15.99 10.55 5.69
C PHE A 87 -15.62 11.38 6.93
N TRP A 88 -14.64 12.29 6.82
CA TRP A 88 -14.08 13.02 7.96
C TRP A 88 -14.76 14.36 8.26
N PHE A 89 -15.32 15.04 7.25
CA PHE A 89 -15.79 16.43 7.41
C PHE A 89 -17.15 16.71 6.74
N GLY A 90 -17.81 15.70 6.18
CA GLY A 90 -19.10 15.87 5.49
C GLY A 90 -19.01 16.70 4.20
N ASN A 91 -17.80 17.08 3.77
CA ASN A 91 -17.58 17.82 2.52
C ASN A 91 -18.12 17.02 1.35
N ARG A 92 -18.89 17.66 0.48
CA ARG A 92 -19.44 17.02 -0.72
C ARG A 92 -18.31 16.75 -1.71
N LEU A 93 -18.25 15.52 -2.20
CA LEU A 93 -17.30 15.04 -3.19
C LEU A 93 -18.08 14.62 -4.44
N TRP A 94 -17.56 14.97 -5.61
CA TRP A 94 -18.00 14.37 -6.85
C TRP A 94 -17.15 13.12 -7.15
N GLN A 95 -17.76 12.15 -7.81
CA GLN A 95 -17.08 10.95 -8.30
C GLN A 95 -17.40 10.77 -9.77
N ALA A 96 -16.36 10.51 -10.56
CA ALA A 96 -16.47 10.29 -11.98
C ALA A 96 -15.61 9.11 -12.42
N GLU A 97 -16.01 8.49 -13.52
CA GLU A 97 -15.22 7.49 -14.21
C GLU A 97 -14.67 8.10 -15.50
N VAL A 98 -13.35 8.01 -15.67
CA VAL A 98 -12.67 8.34 -16.91
C VAL A 98 -12.52 7.06 -17.70
N LYS A 99 -13.03 7.06 -18.93
CA LYS A 99 -12.89 5.95 -19.87
C LYS A 99 -12.07 6.39 -21.07
N VAL A 100 -11.01 5.64 -21.34
CA VAL A 100 -10.17 5.85 -22.52
C VAL A 100 -10.55 4.82 -23.58
N ALA A 101 -10.77 5.29 -24.81
CA ALA A 101 -11.15 4.41 -25.91
C ALA A 101 -10.07 3.33 -26.15
N PRO A 102 -10.44 2.12 -26.60
CA PRO A 102 -9.48 1.04 -26.90
C PRO A 102 -8.45 1.39 -27.98
N ASP A 103 -8.81 2.30 -28.88
CA ASP A 103 -8.03 2.80 -30.02
C ASP A 103 -7.43 4.19 -29.78
N ALA A 104 -7.49 4.68 -28.53
CA ALA A 104 -6.98 5.99 -28.15
C ALA A 104 -5.49 6.13 -28.46
N LYS A 105 -5.11 7.28 -29.03
CA LYS A 105 -3.70 7.59 -29.27
C LYS A 105 -2.96 7.84 -27.95
N PRO A 106 -1.71 7.37 -27.80
CA PRO A 106 -0.88 7.72 -26.65
C PRO A 106 -0.67 9.22 -26.56
N GLY A 107 -0.75 9.78 -25.36
CA GLY A 107 -0.66 11.21 -25.14
C GLY A 107 -1.09 11.65 -23.75
N ALA A 108 -0.90 12.94 -23.46
CA ALA A 108 -1.46 13.56 -22.28
C ALA A 108 -2.79 14.21 -22.63
N ALA A 109 -3.82 13.92 -21.82
CA ALA A 109 -5.11 14.57 -21.85
C ALA A 109 -5.30 15.36 -20.54
N THR A 110 -5.79 16.57 -20.63
CA THR A 110 -6.15 17.42 -19.51
C THR A 110 -7.67 17.46 -19.37
N ILE A 111 -8.15 17.10 -18.18
CA ILE A 111 -9.53 17.26 -17.79
C ILE A 111 -9.61 18.45 -16.84
N VAL A 112 -10.37 19.47 -17.22
CA VAL A 112 -10.60 20.65 -16.40
C VAL A 112 -12.06 20.68 -15.97
N LEU A 113 -12.29 20.60 -14.66
CA LEU A 113 -13.60 20.80 -14.07
C LEU A 113 -13.73 22.22 -13.52
N ARG A 114 -14.81 22.89 -13.89
CA ARG A 114 -15.16 24.23 -13.42
C ARG A 114 -16.53 24.25 -12.78
N ASP A 115 -16.68 25.16 -11.82
CA ASP A 115 -17.99 25.55 -11.31
C ASP A 115 -18.70 26.39 -12.38
N PRO A 116 -19.93 26.04 -12.80
CA PRO A 116 -20.65 26.74 -13.85
C PRO A 116 -20.96 28.21 -13.53
N LYS A 117 -20.97 28.58 -12.24
CA LYS A 117 -21.28 29.95 -11.77
C LYS A 117 -20.04 30.74 -11.33
N ALA A 118 -18.86 30.13 -11.36
CA ALA A 118 -17.65 30.80 -10.93
C ALA A 118 -17.07 31.69 -12.03
N ASP A 119 -16.47 32.81 -11.62
CA ASP A 119 -15.76 33.71 -12.53
C ASP A 119 -14.64 32.99 -13.28
N ALA A 120 -14.30 33.49 -14.48
CA ALA A 120 -13.25 32.91 -15.32
C ALA A 120 -11.87 32.83 -14.63
N ALA A 121 -11.64 33.65 -13.60
CA ALA A 121 -10.43 33.70 -12.78
C ALA A 121 -10.44 32.75 -11.55
N ALA A 122 -11.55 32.05 -11.28
CA ALA A 122 -11.66 31.14 -10.16
C ALA A 122 -10.74 29.91 -10.33
N PRO A 123 -10.22 29.34 -9.23
CA PRO A 123 -9.37 28.16 -9.29
C PRO A 123 -10.12 26.96 -9.87
N VAL A 124 -9.48 26.29 -10.82
CA VAL A 124 -10.05 25.14 -11.53
C VAL A 124 -9.49 23.82 -10.99
N GLN A 125 -10.27 22.75 -11.07
CA GLN A 125 -9.79 21.40 -10.77
C GLN A 125 -9.27 20.77 -12.06
N ALA A 126 -7.96 20.82 -12.27
CA ALA A 126 -7.30 20.25 -13.43
C ALA A 126 -6.66 18.89 -13.10
N PHE A 127 -6.95 17.90 -13.94
CA PHE A 127 -6.42 16.54 -13.89
C PHE A 127 -5.67 16.23 -15.19
N VAL A 128 -4.55 15.52 -15.08
CA VAL A 128 -3.74 15.10 -16.22
C VAL A 128 -3.82 13.58 -16.33
N ILE A 129 -4.41 13.11 -17.43
CA ILE A 129 -4.51 11.69 -17.77
C ILE A 129 -3.44 11.38 -18.81
N ARG A 130 -2.47 10.53 -18.47
CA ARG A 130 -1.42 10.07 -19.38
C ARG A 130 -1.80 8.72 -19.95
N VAL A 131 -2.10 8.70 -21.25
CA VAL A 131 -2.41 7.49 -22.02
C VAL A 131 -1.11 6.92 -22.56
N PHE A 132 -0.78 5.69 -22.15
CA PHE A 132 0.40 4.97 -22.62
C PHE A 132 0.05 3.92 -23.68
N PRO A 133 0.92 3.65 -24.66
CA PRO A 133 0.62 2.68 -25.71
C PRO A 133 0.51 1.24 -25.21
N ASP A 134 1.29 0.88 -24.20
CA ASP A 134 1.41 -0.48 -23.69
C ASP A 134 1.85 -0.50 -22.22
N GLN A 135 1.73 -1.66 -21.58
CA GLN A 135 2.04 -1.85 -20.17
C GLN A 135 3.52 -1.61 -19.84
N ALA A 136 4.45 -1.96 -20.74
CA ALA A 136 5.88 -1.77 -20.51
C ALA A 136 6.25 -0.28 -20.57
N SER A 137 5.64 0.48 -21.49
CA SER A 137 5.80 1.94 -21.55
C SER A 137 5.26 2.63 -20.30
N LEU A 138 4.11 2.18 -19.78
CA LEU A 138 3.54 2.67 -18.51
C LEU A 138 4.49 2.37 -17.34
N ASP A 139 4.97 1.13 -17.26
CA ASP A 139 5.84 0.69 -16.18
C ASP A 139 7.18 1.43 -16.20
N ALA A 140 7.76 1.65 -17.38
CA ALA A 140 9.00 2.40 -17.58
C ALA A 140 8.87 3.88 -17.18
N ALA A 141 7.71 4.49 -17.43
CA ALA A 141 7.41 5.88 -17.06
C ALA A 141 7.06 6.05 -15.57
N SER A 142 6.86 4.95 -14.83
CA SER A 142 6.53 4.98 -13.41
C SER A 142 7.68 5.57 -12.58
N ASN A 143 7.35 6.36 -11.55
CA ASN A 143 8.33 6.88 -10.60
C ASN A 143 8.85 5.80 -9.63
N SER A 144 8.08 4.71 -9.47
CA SER A 144 8.43 3.54 -8.67
C SER A 144 9.55 2.71 -9.28
N TYR A 145 10.57 2.39 -8.48
CA TYR A 145 11.63 1.47 -8.91
C TYR A 145 11.12 0.03 -9.00
N ILE A 146 10.29 -0.40 -8.05
CA ILE A 146 9.76 -1.76 -8.03
C ILE A 146 8.90 -2.01 -9.27
N ARG A 147 8.07 -1.05 -9.65
CA ARG A 147 7.22 -1.16 -10.85
C ARG A 147 8.06 -1.22 -12.12
N ARG A 148 9.08 -0.36 -12.26
CA ARG A 148 9.98 -0.35 -13.43
C ARG A 148 10.74 -1.67 -13.62
N VAL A 149 11.19 -2.30 -12.54
CA VAL A 149 12.05 -3.49 -12.62
C VAL A 149 11.25 -4.79 -12.65
N PHE A 150 10.21 -4.89 -11.82
CA PHE A 150 9.48 -6.14 -11.62
C PHE A 150 8.10 -6.15 -12.28
N GLY A 151 7.60 -5.03 -12.80
CA GLY A 151 6.26 -4.93 -13.41
C GLY A 151 5.11 -5.06 -12.41
N ILE A 152 5.38 -5.20 -11.11
CA ILE A 152 4.37 -5.31 -10.06
C ILE A 152 4.20 -3.99 -9.32
N THR A 153 3.01 -3.75 -8.77
CA THR A 153 2.80 -2.53 -7.96
C THR A 153 3.60 -2.63 -6.65
N PRO A 154 4.18 -1.52 -6.16
CA PRO A 154 4.96 -1.52 -4.92
C PRO A 154 4.16 -2.01 -3.71
N LEU A 155 2.87 -1.69 -3.70
CA LEU A 155 1.95 -2.13 -2.66
C LEU A 155 1.72 -3.64 -2.70
N ALA A 156 1.54 -4.24 -3.89
CA ALA A 156 1.40 -5.68 -4.03
C ALA A 156 2.69 -6.42 -3.62
N ALA A 157 3.86 -5.88 -3.99
CA ALA A 157 5.15 -6.40 -3.53
C ALA A 157 5.24 -6.38 -1.99
N SER A 158 4.87 -5.25 -1.38
CA SER A 158 4.89 -5.07 0.07
C SER A 158 3.94 -6.04 0.79
N ALA A 159 2.70 -6.18 0.29
CA ALA A 159 1.71 -7.09 0.85
C ALA A 159 2.17 -8.55 0.77
N SER A 160 2.78 -8.94 -0.36
CA SER A 160 3.33 -10.28 -0.55
C SER A 160 4.47 -10.57 0.43
N CYS A 161 5.40 -9.63 0.59
CA CYS A 161 6.48 -9.75 1.57
C CYS A 161 5.95 -9.85 3.00
N LEU A 162 4.95 -9.05 3.36
CA LEU A 162 4.33 -9.10 4.68
C LEU A 162 3.65 -10.46 4.95
N ALA A 163 2.93 -11.01 3.97
CA ALA A 163 2.31 -12.32 4.09
C ALA A 163 3.36 -13.42 4.37
N VAL A 164 4.50 -13.40 3.66
CA VAL A 164 5.61 -14.32 3.90
C VAL A 164 6.23 -14.11 5.28
N ALA A 165 6.40 -12.85 5.71
CA ALA A 165 6.93 -12.54 7.05
C ALA A 165 6.02 -13.08 8.16
N ILE A 166 4.71 -13.00 8.00
CA ILE A 166 3.73 -13.56 8.95
C ILE A 166 3.88 -15.09 9.02
N LEU A 167 3.94 -15.77 7.88
CA LEU A 167 4.12 -17.23 7.84
C LEU A 167 5.45 -17.66 8.49
N ALA A 168 6.53 -16.92 8.21
CA ALA A 168 7.82 -17.15 8.84
C ALA A 168 7.76 -16.92 10.36
N GLY A 169 7.05 -15.88 10.82
CA GLY A 169 6.79 -15.61 12.23
C GLY A 169 6.01 -16.73 12.94
N ILE A 170 4.98 -17.27 12.28
CA ILE A 170 4.25 -18.46 12.76
C ILE A 170 5.21 -19.65 12.89
N CYS A 171 6.08 -19.87 11.90
CA CYS A 171 7.07 -20.95 11.96
C CYS A 171 8.06 -20.77 13.12
N VAL A 172 8.51 -19.53 13.37
CA VAL A 172 9.36 -19.18 14.54
C VAL A 172 8.64 -19.49 15.85
N TYR A 173 7.37 -19.11 15.97
CA TYR A 173 6.55 -19.37 17.16
C TYR A 173 6.41 -20.88 17.41
N LEU A 174 6.00 -21.65 16.40
CA LEU A 174 5.84 -23.10 16.51
C LEU A 174 7.16 -23.80 16.82
N SER A 175 8.25 -23.38 16.18
CA SER A 175 9.61 -23.91 16.45
C SER A 175 10.07 -23.61 17.87
N SER A 176 9.76 -22.42 18.40
CA SER A 176 10.07 -22.05 19.79
C SER A 176 9.30 -22.93 20.78
N ARG A 177 8.00 -23.13 20.54
CA ARG A 177 7.17 -24.00 21.38
C ARG A 177 7.65 -25.46 21.35
N ALA A 178 8.06 -25.95 20.18
CA ALA A 178 8.65 -27.28 20.03
C ALA A 178 9.98 -27.41 20.77
N LEU A 179 10.82 -26.36 20.74
CA LEU A 179 12.11 -26.31 21.42
C LEU A 179 11.94 -26.33 22.94
N GLU A 180 10.99 -25.56 23.48
CA GLU A 180 10.63 -25.59 24.91
C GLU A 180 10.16 -26.98 25.36
N SER A 181 9.42 -27.71 24.52
CA SER A 181 9.04 -29.09 24.82
C SER A 181 10.25 -30.03 24.91
N VAL A 182 11.23 -29.85 24.02
CA VAL A 182 12.49 -30.62 24.05
C VAL A 182 13.31 -30.28 25.30
N TRP A 183 13.44 -29.00 25.65
CA TRP A 183 14.15 -28.57 26.84
C TRP A 183 13.50 -29.06 28.13
N ARG A 184 12.17 -29.07 28.22
CA ARG A 184 11.45 -29.68 29.35
C ARG A 184 11.79 -31.16 29.52
N LYS A 185 11.82 -31.93 28.43
CA LYS A 185 12.21 -33.35 28.47
C LYS A 185 13.65 -33.57 28.92
N GLN A 186 14.50 -32.54 28.79
CA GLN A 186 15.89 -32.56 29.25
C GLN A 186 16.07 -31.97 30.67
N GLY A 187 14.99 -31.60 31.36
CA GLY A 187 15.05 -30.95 32.68
C GLY A 187 15.60 -29.52 32.64
N LYS A 188 15.59 -28.86 31.48
CA LYS A 188 16.05 -27.47 31.31
C LYS A 188 14.88 -26.50 31.42
N ALA A 189 15.07 -25.39 32.13
CA ALA A 189 14.12 -24.29 32.24
C ALA A 189 14.61 -23.05 31.47
N VAL A 190 13.67 -22.25 30.95
CA VAL A 190 14.00 -20.99 30.25
C VAL A 190 14.00 -19.85 31.26
N VAL A 191 15.17 -19.24 31.47
CA VAL A 191 15.30 -18.00 32.25
C VAL A 191 14.82 -16.84 31.39
N TYR A 192 13.82 -16.10 31.86
CA TYR A 192 13.28 -14.93 31.14
C TYR A 192 13.56 -13.61 31.85
N MET A 193 13.98 -13.63 33.12
CA MET A 193 14.35 -12.43 33.86
C MET A 193 15.47 -12.71 34.85
N THR A 194 16.43 -11.79 34.93
CA THR A 194 17.42 -11.73 36.01
C THR A 194 17.45 -10.31 36.57
N LYS A 195 17.21 -10.15 37.87
CA LYS A 195 17.19 -8.86 38.57
C LYS A 195 18.22 -8.87 39.68
N LYS A 196 19.11 -7.87 39.71
CA LYS A 196 20.00 -7.64 40.86
C LYS A 196 19.22 -6.94 41.96
N THR A 197 19.22 -7.50 43.16
CA THR A 197 18.65 -6.94 44.38
C THR A 197 19.75 -6.79 45.45
N PRO A 198 19.53 -5.98 46.50
CA PRO A 198 20.51 -5.83 47.60
C PRO A 198 20.86 -7.15 48.29
N GLU A 199 19.97 -8.14 48.24
CA GLU A 199 20.11 -9.46 48.85
C GLU A 199 20.72 -10.51 47.91
N GLY A 200 20.87 -10.22 46.61
CA GLY A 200 21.45 -11.16 45.65
C GLY A 200 20.94 -11.02 44.21
N LEU A 201 21.06 -12.10 43.43
CA LEU A 201 20.53 -12.17 42.07
C LEU A 201 19.22 -12.96 42.08
N LEU A 202 18.13 -12.30 41.71
CA LEU A 202 16.82 -12.93 41.55
C LEU A 202 16.69 -13.40 40.10
N ILE A 203 16.50 -14.71 39.91
CA ILE A 203 16.37 -15.35 38.60
C ILE A 203 14.95 -15.88 38.49
N SER A 204 14.17 -15.37 37.52
CA SER A 204 12.85 -15.91 37.21
C SER A 204 12.92 -16.80 35.98
N PHE A 205 12.34 -17.99 36.08
CA PHE A 205 12.42 -19.01 35.05
C PHE A 205 11.07 -19.71 34.84
N GLY A 206 10.80 -20.08 33.59
CA GLY A 206 9.59 -20.80 33.23
C GLY A 206 9.79 -22.30 33.40
N LEU A 207 8.99 -22.93 34.27
CA LEU A 207 8.86 -24.38 34.40
C LEU A 207 7.81 -24.97 33.44
N GLY A 208 7.35 -24.18 32.47
CA GLY A 208 6.44 -24.57 31.41
C GLY A 208 4.96 -24.49 31.77
N THR A 209 4.54 -24.94 32.96
CA THR A 209 3.16 -24.78 33.47
C THR A 209 3.06 -23.83 34.66
N GLU A 210 4.20 -23.54 35.31
CA GLU A 210 4.30 -22.61 36.44
C GLU A 210 5.50 -21.67 36.24
N HIS A 211 5.41 -20.48 36.82
CA HIS A 211 6.50 -19.50 36.87
C HIS A 211 7.22 -19.64 38.21
N GLY A 212 8.55 -19.73 38.17
CA GLY A 212 9.43 -19.82 39.35
C GLY A 212 10.39 -18.64 39.45
#